data_AF-A0A7S3TFH6-F1
#
_entry.id   AF-A0A7S3TFH6-F1
#
_cell.length_a   1.000
_cell.length_b   1.000
_cell.length_c   1.000
_cell.angle_alpha   90.00
_cell.angle_beta   90.00
_cell.angle_gamma   90.00
#
_symmetry.space_group_name_H-M   'P 1'
#
loop_
_entity.id
_entity.type
_entity.pdbx_description
1 polymer ?
#
loop_
_entity_poly.entity_id
_entity_poly.type
_entity_poly.pdbx_seq_one_letter_code
_entity_poly.pdbx_strand_id
1 'polypeptide(L)'
;AAPGRWWSEDLAAMAAAATAAQQKALELKAANNVRRIIQKVRIATPENFEELQNELFDAMERELENLGEQHDKVQEECDKAIEMGAKRVEMLLVKREEDEVKWASHRDC
;
A
#
# COMPACT_ATOMS: atom_id res chain seq x y z
N ALA A 1 -29.73 -49.31 -8.74
CA ALA A 1 -29.53 -47.85 -8.69
C ALA A 1 -28.76 -47.54 -7.42
N ALA A 2 -27.49 -47.12 -7.51
CA ALA A 2 -26.66 -46.86 -6.32
C ALA A 2 -26.75 -45.36 -5.97
N PRO A 3 -27.29 -44.99 -4.79
CA PRO A 3 -27.24 -43.61 -4.33
C PRO A 3 -25.89 -43.38 -3.66
N GLY A 4 -24.93 -42.72 -4.31
CA GLY A 4 -23.61 -42.60 -3.63
C GLY A 4 -22.48 -41.78 -4.25
N ARG A 5 -22.68 -41.02 -5.33
CA ARG A 5 -21.59 -40.19 -5.91
C ARG A 5 -21.70 -38.69 -5.70
N TRP A 6 -22.82 -38.21 -5.17
CA TRP A 6 -23.15 -36.78 -5.18
C TRP A 6 -22.45 -35.97 -4.07
N TRP A 7 -21.93 -36.60 -3.01
CA TRP A 7 -21.38 -35.87 -1.86
C TRP A 7 -19.86 -35.74 -1.90
N SER A 8 -19.15 -36.67 -2.55
CA SER A 8 -17.67 -36.67 -2.55
C SER A 8 -17.09 -35.60 -3.47
N GLU A 9 -17.71 -35.40 -4.62
CA GLU A 9 -17.30 -34.37 -5.59
C GLU A 9 -17.69 -32.98 -5.06
N ASP A 10 -18.87 -32.86 -4.45
CA ASP A 10 -19.34 -31.62 -3.81
C ASP A 10 -18.51 -31.24 -2.58
N LEU A 11 -18.12 -32.19 -1.71
CA LEU A 11 -17.22 -31.93 -0.58
C LEU A 11 -15.82 -31.50 -1.05
N ALA A 12 -15.30 -32.10 -2.12
CA ALA A 12 -14.03 -31.71 -2.71
C ALA A 12 -14.10 -30.31 -3.34
N ALA A 13 -15.19 -29.99 -4.03
CA ALA A 13 -15.44 -28.65 -4.58
C ALA A 13 -15.59 -27.59 -3.48
N MET A 14 -16.30 -27.90 -2.38
CA MET A 14 -16.42 -27.01 -1.22
C MET A 14 -15.09 -26.82 -0.50
N ALA A 15 -14.28 -27.87 -0.35
CA ALA A 15 -12.94 -27.77 0.23
C ALA A 15 -12.02 -26.91 -0.64
N ALA A 16 -12.05 -27.08 -1.97
CA ALA A 16 -11.31 -26.25 -2.91
C ALA A 16 -11.79 -24.79 -2.91
N ALA A 17 -13.09 -24.54 -2.76
CA ALA A 17 -13.62 -23.19 -2.62
C ALA A 17 -13.18 -22.54 -1.29
N ALA A 18 -13.12 -23.31 -0.20
CA ALA A 18 -12.66 -22.84 1.10
C ALA A 18 -11.16 -22.49 1.10
N THR A 19 -10.31 -23.28 0.44
CA THR A 19 -8.88 -22.97 0.31
C THR A 19 -8.63 -21.75 -0.59
N ALA A 20 -9.36 -21.63 -1.70
CA ALA A 20 -9.29 -20.44 -2.55
C ALA A 20 -9.76 -19.17 -1.82
N ALA A 21 -10.81 -19.26 -1.00
CA ALA A 21 -11.27 -18.14 -0.18
C ALA A 21 -10.23 -17.75 0.89
N GLN A 22 -9.55 -18.73 1.50
CA GLN A 22 -8.45 -18.46 2.44
C GLN A 22 -7.27 -17.78 1.76
N GLN A 23 -6.86 -18.21 0.57
CA GLN A 23 -5.79 -17.56 -0.20
C GLN A 23 -6.13 -16.10 -0.51
N LYS A 24 -7.33 -15.84 -1.03
CA LYS A 24 -7.80 -14.46 -1.29
C LYS A 24 -7.83 -13.60 -0.03
N ALA A 25 -8.18 -14.17 1.13
CA ALA A 25 -8.16 -13.43 2.39
C ALA A 25 -6.73 -13.05 2.82
N LEU A 26 -5.74 -13.92 2.58
CA LEU A 26 -4.33 -13.65 2.84
C LEU A 26 -3.79 -12.57 1.89
N GLU A 27 -4.09 -12.67 0.60
CA GLU A 27 -3.72 -11.67 -0.42
C GLU A 27 -4.29 -10.28 -0.07
N LEU A 28 -5.56 -10.21 0.31
CA LEU A 28 -6.20 -8.96 0.73
C LEU A 28 -5.58 -8.40 2.00
N LYS A 29 -5.20 -9.26 2.95
CA LYS A 29 -4.54 -8.83 4.20
C LYS A 29 -3.15 -8.26 3.90
N ALA A 30 -2.37 -8.94 3.08
CA ALA A 30 -1.05 -8.52 2.62
C ALA A 30 -1.14 -7.16 1.87
N ALA A 31 -2.03 -7.06 0.89
CA ALA A 31 -2.29 -5.81 0.17
C ALA A 31 -2.69 -4.66 1.11
N ASN A 32 -3.53 -4.92 2.11
CA ASN A 32 -3.94 -3.91 3.08
C ASN A 32 -2.80 -3.46 4.00
N ASN A 33 -1.83 -4.33 4.31
CA ASN A 33 -0.64 -3.93 5.07
C ASN A 33 0.18 -2.92 4.28
N VAL A 34 0.47 -3.20 3.00
CA VAL A 34 1.21 -2.28 2.12
C VAL A 34 0.43 -0.97 1.92
N ARG A 35 -0.88 -1.05 1.66
CA ARG A 35 -1.76 0.13 1.49
C ARG A 35 -1.80 1.07 2.69
N ARG A 36 -1.58 0.58 3.91
CA ARG A 36 -1.47 1.45 5.09
C ARG A 36 -0.22 2.32 5.02
N ILE A 37 0.90 1.77 4.54
CA ILE A 37 2.16 2.51 4.41
C ILE A 37 2.08 3.46 3.22
N ILE A 38 1.50 3.03 2.09
CA ILE A 38 1.17 3.91 0.94
C ILE A 38 0.42 5.17 1.40
N GLN A 39 -0.57 5.02 2.28
CA GLN A 39 -1.31 6.15 2.83
C GLN A 39 -0.43 7.09 3.66
N LYS A 40 0.53 6.57 4.43
CA LYS A 40 1.50 7.39 5.17
C LYS A 40 2.43 8.16 4.22
N VAL A 41 2.98 7.50 3.19
CA VAL A 41 3.88 8.10 2.19
C VAL A 41 3.22 9.28 1.48
N ARG A 42 1.93 9.16 1.13
CA ARG A 42 1.17 10.24 0.48
C ARG A 42 1.06 11.53 1.30
N ILE A 43 1.13 11.44 2.62
CA ILE A 43 1.03 12.58 3.53
C ILE A 43 2.37 12.93 4.21
N ALA A 44 3.45 12.32 3.76
CA ALA A 44 4.79 12.50 4.30
C ALA A 44 5.24 13.96 4.32
N THR A 45 6.12 14.27 5.26
CA THR A 45 6.86 15.52 5.38
C THR A 45 8.27 15.34 4.82
N PRO A 46 8.98 16.43 4.47
CA PRO A 46 10.37 16.34 3.99
C PRO A 46 11.29 15.56 4.92
N GLU A 47 11.02 15.57 6.23
CA GLU A 47 11.85 14.92 7.25
C GLU A 47 11.66 13.41 7.33
N ASN A 48 10.48 12.89 6.94
CA ASN A 48 10.13 11.47 7.10
C ASN A 48 9.87 10.73 5.78
N PHE A 49 9.92 11.43 4.64
CA PHE A 49 9.61 10.82 3.35
C PHE A 49 10.56 9.68 2.99
N GLU A 50 11.86 9.85 3.22
CA GLU A 50 12.86 8.82 2.93
C GLU A 50 12.69 7.58 3.81
N GLU A 51 12.40 7.76 5.10
CA GLU A 51 12.11 6.66 6.03
C GLU A 51 10.84 5.90 5.62
N LEU A 52 9.77 6.61 5.29
CA LEU A 52 8.50 6.02 4.86
C LEU A 52 8.61 5.32 3.49
N GLN A 53 9.46 5.82 2.61
CA GLN A 53 9.75 5.18 1.32
C GLN A 53 10.47 3.85 1.53
N ASN A 54 11.45 3.80 2.42
CA ASN A 54 12.12 2.54 2.79
C ASN A 54 11.15 1.57 3.48
N GLU A 55 10.31 2.04 4.41
CA GLU A 55 9.26 1.23 5.05
C GLU A 55 8.31 0.62 4.01
N LEU A 56 8.00 1.36 2.94
CA LEU A 56 7.14 0.89 1.86
C LEU A 56 7.81 -0.24 1.05
N PHE A 57 9.08 -0.08 0.69
CA PHE A 57 9.83 -1.11 -0.03
C PHE A 57 10.00 -2.38 0.81
N ASP A 58 10.36 -2.24 2.09
CA ASP A 58 10.49 -3.37 3.02
C ASP A 58 9.16 -4.12 3.18
N ALA A 59 8.04 -3.40 3.28
CA ALA A 59 6.72 -4.02 3.38
C ALA A 59 6.31 -4.72 2.10
N MET A 60 6.68 -4.18 0.93
CA MET A 60 6.43 -4.79 -0.36
C MET A 60 7.22 -6.08 -0.52
N GLU A 61 8.51 -6.09 -0.17
CA GLU A 61 9.34 -7.31 -0.21
C GLU A 61 8.83 -8.39 0.74
N ARG A 62 8.44 -8.01 1.97
CA ARG A 62 7.93 -8.96 2.97
C ARG A 62 6.61 -9.62 2.58
N GLU A 63 5.76 -8.90 1.86
CA GLU A 63 4.43 -9.37 1.48
C GLU A 63 4.37 -9.88 0.03
N LEU A 64 5.50 -9.86 -0.70
CA LEU A 64 5.59 -10.21 -2.12
C LEU A 64 5.02 -11.60 -2.42
N GLU A 65 5.36 -12.60 -1.59
CA GLU A 65 4.87 -13.98 -1.73
C GLU A 65 3.38 -14.12 -1.40
N ASN A 66 2.84 -13.24 -0.54
CA ASN A 66 1.44 -13.29 -0.10
C ASN A 66 0.50 -12.49 -1.01
N LEU A 67 1.03 -11.57 -1.83
CA LEU A 67 0.23 -10.65 -2.63
C LEU A 67 -0.49 -11.33 -3.81
N GLY A 68 0.10 -12.38 -4.39
CA GLY A 68 -0.52 -13.14 -5.48
C GLY A 68 -1.03 -12.23 -6.61
N GLU A 69 -2.32 -12.33 -6.94
CA GLU A 69 -2.99 -11.51 -7.97
C GLU A 69 -3.08 -10.01 -7.65
N GLN A 70 -2.84 -9.58 -6.40
CA GLN A 70 -2.85 -8.18 -6.00
C GLN A 70 -1.53 -7.47 -6.24
N HIS A 71 -0.45 -8.20 -6.52
CA HIS A 71 0.90 -7.67 -6.64
C HIS A 71 0.98 -6.47 -7.59
N ASP A 72 0.55 -6.63 -8.85
CA ASP A 72 0.67 -5.59 -9.87
C ASP A 72 -0.11 -4.33 -9.52
N LYS A 73 -1.30 -4.48 -8.93
CA LYS A 73 -2.13 -3.36 -8.48
C LYS A 73 -1.48 -2.61 -7.33
N VAL A 74 -0.94 -3.33 -6.36
CA VAL A 74 -0.27 -2.72 -5.20
C VAL A 74 1.02 -2.04 -5.64
N GLN A 75 1.76 -2.60 -6.59
CA GLN A 75 2.95 -1.97 -7.14
C GLN A 75 2.63 -0.65 -7.85
N GLU A 76 1.59 -0.59 -8.69
CA GLU A 76 1.13 0.67 -9.28
C GLU A 76 0.70 1.70 -8.22
N GLU A 77 0.06 1.26 -7.14
CA GLU A 77 -0.34 2.15 -6.03
C GLU A 77 0.90 2.70 -5.29
N CYS A 78 1.95 1.88 -5.11
CA CYS A 78 3.22 2.29 -4.51
C CYS A 78 3.88 3.39 -5.35
N ASP A 79 4.03 3.18 -6.66
CA ASP A 79 4.67 4.14 -7.56
C ASP A 79 3.94 5.49 -7.54
N LYS A 80 2.61 5.45 -7.65
CA LYS A 80 1.77 6.67 -7.58
C LYS A 80 1.90 7.36 -6.22
N ALA A 81 2.00 6.61 -5.13
CA ALA A 81 2.14 7.20 -3.79
C ALA A 81 3.50 7.86 -3.57
N ILE A 82 4.57 7.29 -4.08
CA ILE A 82 5.91 7.91 -4.05
C ILE A 82 5.89 9.21 -4.85
N GLU A 83 5.32 9.21 -6.06
CA GLU A 83 5.21 10.42 -6.88
C GLU A 83 4.37 11.52 -6.18
N MET A 84 3.24 11.15 -5.59
CA MET A 84 2.40 12.07 -4.82
C MET A 84 3.12 12.61 -3.58
N GLY A 85 3.82 11.74 -2.85
CA GLY A 85 4.60 12.11 -1.66
C GLY A 85 5.74 13.07 -2.02
N ALA A 86 6.48 12.80 -3.10
CA ALA A 86 7.56 13.66 -3.59
C ALA A 86 7.03 15.06 -3.97
N LYS A 87 5.94 15.13 -4.75
CA LYS A 87 5.27 16.40 -5.10
C LYS A 87 4.81 17.16 -3.86
N ARG A 88 4.28 16.46 -2.85
CA ARG A 88 3.86 17.08 -1.58
C ARG A 88 5.05 17.65 -0.83
N VAL A 89 6.14 16.91 -0.73
CA VAL A 89 7.37 17.35 -0.06
C VAL A 89 7.92 18.60 -0.74
N GLU A 90 7.99 18.62 -2.07
CA GLU A 90 8.42 19.78 -2.85
C GLU A 90 7.55 21.02 -2.55
N MET A 91 6.21 20.88 -2.60
CA MET A 91 5.30 21.98 -2.27
C MET A 91 5.47 22.48 -0.83
N LEU A 92 5.75 21.60 0.13
CA LEU A 92 5.98 21.99 1.52
C LEU A 92 7.30 22.75 1.69
N LEU A 93 8.35 22.36 0.96
CA LEU A 93 9.64 23.06 1.00
C LEU A 93 9.53 24.47 0.41
N VAL A 94 8.92 24.60 -0.78
CA VAL A 94 8.68 25.91 -1.42
C VAL A 94 7.86 26.81 -0.49
N LYS A 95 6.81 26.27 0.13
CA LYS A 95 5.98 27.03 1.05
C LYS A 95 6.73 27.48 2.31
N ARG A 96 7.60 26.64 2.87
CA ARG A 96 8.46 27.01 4.01
C ARG A 96 9.36 28.19 3.65
N GLU A 97 9.98 28.16 2.46
CA GLU A 97 10.83 29.25 1.99
C GLU A 97 10.05 30.55 1.77
N GLU A 98 8.86 30.49 1.16
CA GLU A 98 8.00 31.66 1.01
C GLU A 98 7.57 32.27 2.34
N ASP A 99 7.21 31.43 3.32
CA ASP A 99 6.79 31.88 4.64
C ASP A 99 7.96 32.50 5.42
N GLU A 100 9.17 31.98 5.26
CA GLU A 100 10.41 32.59 5.79
C GLU A 100 10.71 33.94 5.14
N VAL A 101 10.57 34.08 3.82
CA VAL A 101 10.77 35.34 3.11
C VAL A 101 9.72 36.38 3.52
N LYS A 102 8.45 35.99 3.62
CA LYS A 102 7.36 36.87 4.09
C LYS A 102 7.59 37.32 5.53
N TRP A 103 7.99 36.39 6.40
CA TRP A 103 8.32 36.70 7.79
C TRP A 103 9.52 37.63 7.90
N ALA A 104 10.60 37.39 7.14
CA ALA A 104 11.78 38.25 7.11
C ALA A 104 11.43 39.66 6.62
N SER A 105 10.68 39.78 5.51
CA SER A 105 10.22 41.07 4.99
C SER A 105 9.29 41.80 5.96
N HIS A 106 8.46 41.08 6.73
CA HIS A 106 7.59 41.70 7.73
C HIS A 106 8.37 42.11 8.99
N ARG A 107 9.37 41.33 9.41
CA ARG A 107 10.20 41.60 10.59
C ARG A 107 11.15 42.78 10.38
N ASP A 108 11.53 43.03 9.14
CA ASP A 108 12.46 44.12 8.77
C ASP A 108 11.72 45.43 8.39
N CYS A 109 10.39 45.51 8.56
CA CYS A 109 9.56 46.74 8.47
C CYS A 109 9.18 47.28 9.86
#